data_AF-A0A2I1FNL9-F1
#
_entry.id   AF-A0A2I1FNL9-F1
#
_cell.length_a   1.000
_cell.length_b   1.000
_cell.length_c   1.000
_cell.angle_alpha   90.00
_cell.angle_beta   90.00
_cell.angle_gamma   90.00
#
_symmetry.space_group_name_H-M   'P 1'
#
loop_
_entity.id
_entity.type
_entity.pdbx_description
1 polymer ?
#
loop_
_entity_poly.entity_id
_entity_poly.type
_entity_poly.pdbx_seq_one_letter_code
_entity_poly.pdbx_strand_id
1 'polypeptide(L)'
;MLIRPESRISEMQLVKNVNKRSRGRYGFPDIFVIGLLGGKNNKLVENSNYNELKELDDKICEESEETIFKRQYYFWSKDDKKYKLTSVRKIIDLGEDQLKNYIKVIKKGQCAVNNNKIGVLDERINMELGNSILGGWLLVSLGSRHIITRKIEFKKMDHRFTIINK
;
A
#
# COMPACT_ATOMS: atom_id res chain seq x y z
N MET A 1 9.34 18.34 3.36
CA MET A 1 9.97 18.12 4.68
C MET A 1 9.72 16.67 5.08
N LEU A 2 10.74 15.79 5.03
CA LEU A 2 10.59 14.41 5.47
C LEU A 2 10.65 14.38 7.00
N ILE A 3 9.62 13.80 7.62
CA ILE A 3 9.54 13.61 9.08
C ILE A 3 10.78 12.84 9.53
N ARG A 4 11.42 13.34 10.60
CA ARG A 4 12.59 12.71 11.23
C ARG A 4 12.31 11.23 11.54
N PRO A 5 13.23 10.29 11.30
CA PRO A 5 13.01 8.85 11.56
C PRO A 5 12.46 8.56 12.96
N GLU A 6 12.90 9.34 13.95
CA GLU A 6 12.49 9.23 15.35
C GLU A 6 11.03 9.67 15.58
N SER A 7 10.47 10.45 14.66
CA SER A 7 9.08 10.86 14.63
C SER A 7 8.21 9.96 13.75
N ARG A 8 8.78 8.90 13.17
CA ARG A 8 8.02 7.89 12.42
C ARG A 8 7.39 6.91 13.41
N ILE A 9 6.14 7.18 13.75
CA ILE A 9 5.32 6.22 14.49
C ILE A 9 5.08 5.01 13.56
N SER A 10 5.43 3.80 14.02
CA SER A 10 5.22 2.57 13.26
C SER A 10 3.77 2.40 12.86
N GLU A 11 3.54 1.91 11.65
CA GLU A 11 2.26 1.32 11.23
C GLU A 11 1.80 0.26 12.26
N MET A 12 0.49 0.03 12.31
CA MET A 12 -0.13 -1.00 13.16
C MET A 12 0.51 -2.38 12.91
N GLN A 13 0.94 -3.05 13.98
CA GLN A 13 1.63 -4.33 13.89
C GLN A 13 0.65 -5.51 13.76
N LEU A 14 0.82 -6.31 12.70
CA LEU A 14 -0.08 -7.42 12.34
C LEU A 14 0.69 -8.72 12.09
N VAL A 15 0.19 -9.83 12.63
CA VAL A 15 0.68 -11.18 12.35
C VAL A 15 -0.22 -11.83 11.31
N LYS A 16 0.28 -11.99 10.07
CA LYS A 16 -0.50 -12.53 8.93
C LYS A 16 -0.29 -14.03 8.68
N ASN A 17 0.87 -14.56 9.02
CA ASN A 17 1.23 -15.96 8.81
C ASN A 17 2.35 -16.32 9.78
N VAL A 18 2.14 -17.36 10.59
CA VAL A 18 3.09 -17.74 11.64
C VAL A 18 4.19 -18.67 11.12
N ASN A 19 3.96 -19.33 9.97
CA ASN A 19 4.86 -20.32 9.40
C ASN A 19 5.73 -19.77 8.25
N LYS A 20 5.55 -18.50 7.87
CA LYS A 20 6.36 -17.85 6.83
C LYS A 20 7.03 -16.61 7.42
N ARG A 21 8.36 -16.53 7.32
CA ARG A 21 9.08 -15.26 7.34
C ARG A 21 8.68 -14.48 6.08
N SER A 22 7.55 -13.80 6.12
CA SER A 22 7.18 -12.91 5.02
C SER A 22 8.13 -11.72 5.07
N ARG A 23 8.87 -11.47 3.99
CA ARG A 23 9.43 -10.14 3.72
C ARG A 23 8.24 -9.24 3.41
N GLY A 24 7.57 -8.74 4.45
CA GLY A 24 6.38 -7.93 4.27
C GLY A 24 6.75 -6.69 3.47
N ARG A 25 6.10 -6.53 2.32
CA ARG A 25 6.12 -5.24 1.62
C ARG A 25 5.05 -4.40 2.30
N TYR A 26 5.49 -3.47 3.13
CA TYR A 26 4.63 -2.49 3.79
C TYR A 26 4.86 -1.14 3.11
N GLY A 27 3.80 -0.35 2.94
CA GLY A 27 3.86 0.95 2.29
C GLY A 27 2.76 1.19 1.27
N PHE A 28 2.60 2.45 0.91
CA PHE A 28 1.68 2.92 -0.13
C PHE A 28 2.24 2.55 -1.51
N PRO A 29 1.40 2.17 -2.49
CA PRO A 29 1.86 2.03 -3.86
C PRO A 29 2.20 3.41 -4.41
N ASP A 30 3.50 3.73 -4.44
CA ASP A 30 4.03 4.95 -5.04
C ASP A 30 4.43 4.67 -6.49
N ILE A 31 3.74 5.30 -7.43
CA ILE A 31 3.97 5.14 -8.86
C ILE A 31 4.72 6.38 -9.37
N PHE A 32 6.05 6.26 -9.43
CA PHE A 32 6.92 7.34 -9.88
C PHE A 32 6.81 7.62 -11.39
N VAL A 33 6.85 8.90 -11.78
CA VAL A 33 6.80 9.35 -13.18
C VAL A 33 7.87 8.67 -14.05
N ILE A 34 9.09 8.51 -13.53
CA ILE A 34 10.19 7.86 -14.26
C ILE A 34 9.88 6.40 -14.61
N GLY A 35 9.18 5.68 -13.73
CA GLY A 35 8.76 4.30 -14.00
C GLY A 35 7.62 4.22 -15.01
N LEU A 36 6.74 5.24 -15.06
CA LEU A 36 5.72 5.37 -16.10
C LEU A 36 6.34 5.71 -17.46
N LEU A 37 7.38 6.55 -17.49
CA LEU A 37 8.14 6.84 -18.71
C LEU A 37 8.86 5.58 -19.21
N GLY A 38 9.50 4.83 -18.30
CA GLY A 38 10.09 3.53 -18.63
C GLY A 38 9.06 2.52 -19.12
N GLY A 39 7.85 2.53 -18.55
CA GLY A 39 6.75 1.68 -18.97
C GLY A 39 6.24 2.01 -20.37
N LYS A 40 6.10 3.31 -20.69
CA LYS A 40 5.79 3.79 -22.05
C LYS A 40 6.83 3.32 -23.07
N ASN A 41 8.10 3.35 -22.70
CA ASN A 41 9.21 3.00 -23.59
C ASN A 41 9.61 1.52 -23.54
N ASN A 42 8.95 0.72 -22.69
CA ASN A 42 9.29 -0.66 -22.36
C ASN A 42 10.79 -0.88 -22.07
N LYS A 43 11.44 0.07 -21.38
CA LYS A 43 12.85 0.02 -21.04
C LYS A 43 13.16 0.79 -19.76
N LEU A 44 14.30 0.49 -19.16
CA LEU A 44 14.83 1.30 -18.08
C LEU A 44 15.14 2.72 -18.59
N VAL A 45 14.72 3.72 -17.83
CA VAL A 45 15.07 5.12 -18.03
C VAL A 45 15.89 5.54 -16.82
N GLU A 46 17.20 5.69 -17.01
CA GLU A 46 18.14 6.05 -15.93
C GLU A 46 18.24 7.56 -15.77
N ASN A 47 18.19 8.30 -16.88
CA ASN A 47 18.29 9.75 -16.92
C ASN A 47 17.26 10.32 -17.91
N SER A 48 16.32 11.10 -17.41
CA SER A 48 15.37 11.88 -18.20
C SER A 48 15.49 13.35 -17.81
N ASN A 49 15.33 14.26 -18.76
CA ASN A 49 15.30 15.69 -18.46
C ASN A 49 14.09 16.01 -17.58
N TYR A 50 14.24 16.95 -16.65
CA TYR A 50 13.17 17.49 -15.82
C TYR A 50 11.95 17.91 -16.65
N ASN A 51 12.16 18.58 -17.79
CA ASN A 51 11.05 19.04 -18.64
C ASN A 51 10.19 17.88 -19.15
N GLU A 52 10.81 16.77 -19.59
CA GLU A 52 10.09 15.59 -20.07
C GLU A 52 9.28 14.92 -18.95
N LEU A 53 9.86 14.83 -17.74
CA LEU A 53 9.15 14.28 -16.58
C LEU A 53 7.99 15.18 -16.17
N LYS A 54 8.18 16.50 -16.21
CA LYS A 54 7.13 17.47 -15.89
C LYS A 54 5.98 17.40 -16.88
N GLU A 55 6.26 17.39 -18.18
CA GLU A 55 5.24 17.23 -19.23
C GLU A 55 4.46 15.93 -19.06
N LEU A 56 5.13 14.83 -18.72
CA LEU A 56 4.47 13.56 -18.45
C LEU A 56 3.59 13.62 -17.20
N ASP A 57 4.06 14.25 -16.12
CA ASP A 57 3.32 14.42 -14.86
C ASP A 57 2.09 15.32 -15.05
N ASP A 58 2.22 16.43 -15.77
CA ASP A 58 1.12 17.32 -16.16
C ASP A 58 0.09 16.54 -17.00
N LYS A 59 0.54 15.78 -18.00
CA LYS A 59 -0.34 14.95 -18.83
C LYS A 59 -1.11 13.91 -18.01
N ILE A 60 -0.46 13.25 -17.05
CA ILE A 60 -1.13 12.24 -16.19
C ILE A 60 -2.27 12.89 -15.39
N CYS A 61 -2.12 14.15 -14.97
CA CYS A 61 -3.15 14.84 -14.21
C CYS A 61 -4.41 15.13 -15.02
N GLU A 62 -4.30 15.22 -16.35
CA GLU A 62 -5.40 15.46 -17.28
C GLU A 62 -6.06 14.16 -17.79
N GLU A 63 -5.44 13.00 -17.55
CA GLU A 63 -5.93 11.72 -18.05
C GLU A 63 -7.07 11.15 -17.22
N SER A 64 -7.99 10.46 -17.91
CA SER A 64 -9.03 9.69 -17.23
C SER A 64 -8.43 8.51 -16.45
N GLU A 65 -9.14 8.06 -15.43
CA GLU A 65 -8.70 6.94 -14.60
C GLU A 65 -8.52 5.65 -15.43
N GLU A 66 -9.40 5.40 -16.40
CA GLU A 66 -9.30 4.26 -17.32
C GLU A 66 -8.04 4.32 -18.19
N THR A 67 -7.62 5.53 -18.55
CA THR A 67 -6.39 5.76 -19.32
C THR A 67 -5.17 5.50 -18.45
N ILE A 68 -5.18 6.05 -17.23
CA ILE A 68 -4.12 5.82 -16.24
C ILE A 68 -3.95 4.33 -15.94
N PHE A 69 -5.04 3.58 -15.80
CA PHE A 69 -5.01 2.14 -15.51
C PHE A 69 -4.36 1.28 -16.58
N LYS A 70 -4.46 1.71 -17.85
CA LYS A 70 -3.83 1.02 -18.97
C LYS A 70 -2.32 1.31 -19.07
N ARG A 71 -1.82 2.35 -18.39
CA ARG A 71 -0.40 2.69 -18.42
C ARG A 71 0.44 1.55 -17.90
N GLN A 72 1.54 1.37 -18.60
CA GLN A 72 2.60 0.45 -18.23
C GLN A 72 3.55 1.15 -17.26
N TYR A 73 4.08 0.40 -16.32
CA TYR A 73 5.00 0.83 -15.28
C TYR A 73 6.18 -0.13 -15.21
N TYR A 74 7.37 0.44 -15.34
CA TYR A 74 8.63 -0.30 -15.33
C TYR A 74 9.34 -0.07 -14.01
N PHE A 75 9.65 -1.15 -13.28
CA PHE A 75 10.16 -1.04 -11.90
C PHE A 75 11.16 -2.13 -11.57
N TRP A 76 12.01 -1.87 -10.58
CA TRP A 76 12.93 -2.86 -10.04
C TRP A 76 12.22 -3.82 -9.09
N SER A 77 12.10 -5.10 -9.47
CA SER A 77 11.59 -6.13 -8.56
C SER A 77 12.71 -6.62 -7.64
N LYS A 78 12.59 -6.33 -6.34
CA LYS A 78 13.52 -6.83 -5.32
C LYS A 78 13.55 -8.36 -5.24
N ASP A 79 12.40 -9.02 -5.44
CA ASP A 79 12.30 -10.48 -5.32
C ASP A 79 12.98 -11.19 -6.49
N ASP A 80 12.80 -10.68 -7.70
CA ASP A 80 13.37 -11.28 -8.91
C ASP A 80 14.75 -10.71 -9.27
N LYS A 81 15.20 -9.68 -8.54
CA LYS A 81 16.44 -8.92 -8.80
C LYS A 81 16.56 -8.48 -10.26
N LYS A 82 15.45 -8.04 -10.85
CA LYS A 82 15.40 -7.54 -12.23
C LYS A 82 14.30 -6.51 -12.42
N TYR A 83 14.44 -5.70 -13.46
CA TYR A 83 13.34 -4.84 -13.88
C TYR A 83 12.19 -5.65 -14.46
N LYS A 84 10.97 -5.22 -14.14
CA LYS A 84 9.72 -5.82 -14.61
C LYS A 84 8.79 -4.75 -15.13
N LEU A 85 8.01 -5.13 -16.12
CA LEU A 85 6.87 -4.37 -16.58
C LEU A 85 5.59 -4.88 -15.91
N THR A 86 4.72 -3.95 -15.53
CA THR A 86 3.37 -4.22 -15.03
C THR A 86 2.44 -3.09 -15.46
N SER A 87 1.13 -3.28 -15.40
CA SER A 87 0.18 -2.17 -15.53
C SER A 87 -0.01 -1.45 -14.19
N VAL A 88 -0.38 -0.17 -14.26
CA VAL A 88 -0.84 0.62 -13.10
C VAL A 88 -2.02 -0.07 -12.44
N ARG A 89 -2.99 -0.57 -13.24
CA ARG A 89 -4.15 -1.29 -12.70
C ARG A 89 -3.76 -2.45 -11.80
N LYS A 90 -2.79 -3.27 -12.23
CA LYS A 90 -2.32 -4.43 -11.47
C LYS A 90 -1.66 -4.05 -10.14
N ILE A 91 -0.96 -2.92 -10.09
CA ILE A 91 -0.40 -2.40 -8.83
C ILE A 91 -1.51 -2.04 -7.85
N ILE A 92 -2.54 -1.34 -8.34
CA ILE A 92 -3.69 -0.92 -7.53
C ILE A 92 -4.46 -2.15 -7.02
N ASP A 93 -4.72 -3.12 -7.89
CA ASP A 93 -5.41 -4.38 -7.53
C ASP A 93 -4.66 -5.13 -6.42
N LEU A 94 -3.33 -5.23 -6.52
CA LEU A 94 -2.50 -5.84 -5.48
C LEU A 94 -2.57 -5.06 -4.15
N GLY A 95 -2.62 -3.73 -4.22
CA GLY A 95 -2.83 -2.88 -3.05
C GLY A 95 -4.19 -3.10 -2.38
N GLU A 96 -5.26 -3.22 -3.18
CA GLU A 96 -6.60 -3.53 -2.66
C GLU A 96 -6.64 -4.91 -2.00
N ASP A 97 -6.05 -5.92 -2.62
CA ASP A 97 -5.98 -7.28 -2.06
C ASP A 97 -5.18 -7.31 -0.76
N GLN A 98 -4.09 -6.54 -0.69
CA GLN A 98 -3.31 -6.38 0.51
C GLN A 98 -4.12 -5.72 1.64
N LEU A 99 -4.89 -4.66 1.33
CA LEU A 99 -5.76 -3.98 2.28
C LEU A 99 -6.91 -4.87 2.76
N LYS A 100 -7.55 -5.62 1.85
CA LYS A 100 -8.56 -6.64 2.19
C LYS A 100 -7.97 -7.69 3.13
N ASN A 101 -6.73 -8.10 2.92
CA ASN A 101 -6.03 -9.04 3.80
C ASN A 101 -5.70 -8.43 5.17
N TYR A 102 -5.33 -7.14 5.24
CA TYR A 102 -5.18 -6.45 6.53
C TYR A 102 -6.48 -6.45 7.33
N ILE A 103 -7.60 -6.05 6.71
CA ILE A 103 -8.92 -6.03 7.36
C ILE A 103 -9.29 -7.44 7.87
N LYS A 104 -9.02 -8.50 7.08
CA LYS A 104 -9.26 -9.90 7.52
C LYS A 104 -8.43 -10.28 8.75
N VAL A 105 -7.19 -9.80 8.85
CA VAL A 105 -6.29 -10.10 9.97
C VAL A 105 -6.70 -9.32 11.21
N ILE A 106 -7.01 -8.03 11.06
CA ILE A 106 -7.51 -7.17 12.14
C ILE A 106 -8.81 -7.75 12.71
N LYS A 107 -9.69 -8.26 11.84
CA LYS A 107 -10.94 -8.90 12.25
C LYS A 107 -10.77 -10.10 13.19
N LYS A 108 -9.62 -10.80 13.15
CA LYS A 108 -9.35 -11.95 14.03
C LYS A 108 -9.03 -11.57 15.48
N GLY A 109 -8.87 -10.28 15.75
CA GLY A 109 -8.59 -9.76 17.08
C GLY A 109 -7.12 -9.89 17.49
N GLN A 110 -6.86 -9.92 18.81
CA GLN A 110 -5.50 -9.91 19.36
C GLN A 110 -4.75 -11.19 18.95
N CYS A 111 -3.49 -11.03 18.54
CA CYS A 111 -2.59 -12.14 18.30
C CYS A 111 -2.30 -12.86 19.61
N ALA A 112 -2.61 -14.16 19.69
CA ALA A 112 -2.10 -15.02 20.75
C ALA A 112 -0.77 -15.64 20.28
N VAL A 113 0.34 -14.99 20.67
CA VAL A 113 1.71 -15.39 20.30
C VAL A 113 1.98 -16.86 20.63
N ASN A 114 1.45 -17.33 21.76
CA ASN A 114 1.66 -18.69 22.27
C ASN A 114 0.91 -19.78 21.47
N ASN A 115 -0.06 -19.39 20.63
CA ASN A 115 -0.97 -20.30 19.93
C ASN A 115 -0.88 -20.20 18.40
N ASN A 116 0.18 -19.59 17.86
CA ASN A 116 0.34 -19.34 16.42
C ASN A 116 -0.90 -18.71 15.77
N LYS A 117 -1.58 -17.80 16.49
CA LYS A 117 -2.80 -17.15 15.97
C LYS A 117 -2.47 -15.88 15.19
N ILE A 118 -3.09 -15.77 14.03
CA ILE A 118 -3.08 -14.57 13.17
C ILE A 118 -3.94 -13.49 13.83
N GLY A 119 -3.45 -12.25 13.91
CA GLY A 119 -4.16 -11.15 14.56
C GLY A 119 -3.32 -9.88 14.70
N VAL A 120 -3.77 -8.98 15.57
CA VAL A 120 -3.11 -7.72 15.93
C VAL A 120 -2.07 -7.98 17.02
N LEU A 121 -0.83 -7.59 16.78
CA LEU A 121 0.27 -7.68 17.75
C LEU A 121 0.85 -6.28 17.95
N ASP A 122 0.06 -5.37 18.50
CA ASP A 122 0.47 -3.99 18.71
C ASP A 122 0.12 -3.57 20.15
N GLU A 123 1.13 -3.26 20.95
CA GLU A 123 0.95 -2.89 22.36
C GLU A 123 0.24 -1.54 22.56
N ARG A 124 0.17 -0.71 21.51
CA ARG A 124 -0.50 0.59 21.55
C ARG A 124 -2.01 0.47 21.38
N ILE A 125 -2.49 -0.72 21.03
CA ILE A 125 -3.90 -0.98 20.72
C ILE A 125 -4.45 -1.93 21.77
N ASN A 126 -5.41 -1.44 22.55
CA ASN A 126 -6.23 -2.28 23.40
C ASN A 126 -7.44 -2.79 22.61
N MET A 127 -7.91 -3.99 22.99
CA MET A 127 -9.01 -4.66 22.32
C MET A 127 -9.98 -5.26 23.32
N GLU A 128 -11.26 -4.95 23.15
CA GLU A 128 -12.35 -5.43 23.98
C GLU A 128 -13.43 -6.07 23.11
N LEU A 129 -14.22 -6.98 23.69
CA LEU A 129 -15.40 -7.52 23.01
C LEU A 129 -16.42 -6.40 22.80
N GLY A 130 -16.94 -6.28 21.58
CA GLY A 130 -17.95 -5.27 21.27
C GLY A 130 -18.21 -5.13 19.78
N ASN A 131 -19.39 -4.61 19.43
CA ASN A 131 -19.77 -4.46 18.03
C ASN A 131 -19.10 -3.21 17.43
N SER A 132 -18.38 -3.40 16.33
CA SER A 132 -17.79 -2.30 15.56
C SER A 132 -17.82 -2.55 14.06
N ILE A 133 -17.41 -1.55 13.28
CA ILE A 133 -17.25 -1.64 11.83
C ILE A 133 -15.82 -1.23 11.45
N LEU A 134 -15.22 -1.98 10.54
CA LEU A 134 -13.89 -1.70 10.00
C LEU A 134 -13.93 -1.65 8.49
N GLY A 135 -13.47 -0.54 7.92
CA GLY A 135 -13.24 -0.36 6.49
C GLY A 135 -11.83 0.14 6.25
N GLY A 136 -11.52 0.45 4.99
CA GLY A 136 -10.20 0.98 4.65
C GLY A 136 -10.24 1.76 3.35
N TRP A 137 -9.27 2.65 3.20
CA TRP A 137 -9.01 3.39 1.97
C TRP A 137 -7.59 3.08 1.51
N LEU A 138 -7.45 2.66 0.26
CA LEU A 138 -6.16 2.61 -0.41
C LEU A 138 -5.93 3.96 -1.09
N LEU A 139 -4.80 4.59 -0.75
CA LEU A 139 -4.32 5.81 -1.40
C LEU A 139 -3.17 5.43 -2.30
N VAL A 140 -3.24 5.84 -3.56
CA VAL A 140 -2.22 5.56 -4.58
C VAL A 140 -1.75 6.89 -5.13
N SER A 141 -0.48 7.22 -4.90
CA SER A 141 0.12 8.42 -5.48
C SER A 141 0.69 8.09 -6.86
N LEU A 142 0.30 8.86 -7.86
CA LEU A 142 0.85 8.83 -9.20
C LEU A 142 1.57 10.14 -9.48
N GLY A 143 2.87 10.01 -9.76
CA GLY A 143 3.72 11.15 -9.99
C GLY A 143 3.78 12.09 -8.78
N SER A 144 3.76 13.40 -9.02
CA SER A 144 3.98 14.39 -7.96
C SER A 144 2.68 14.90 -7.31
N ARG A 145 1.55 14.85 -8.02
CA ARG A 145 0.32 15.56 -7.65
C ARG A 145 -0.98 14.78 -7.80
N HIS A 146 -0.96 13.60 -8.44
CA HIS A 146 -2.19 12.86 -8.71
C HIS A 146 -2.40 11.74 -7.69
N ILE A 147 -3.59 11.66 -7.08
CA ILE A 147 -3.93 10.65 -6.08
C ILE A 147 -5.20 9.92 -6.52
N ILE A 148 -5.10 8.59 -6.62
CA ILE A 148 -6.24 7.70 -6.82
C ILE A 148 -6.59 7.09 -5.47
N THR A 149 -7.89 7.05 -5.17
CA THR A 149 -8.40 6.41 -3.96
C THR A 149 -9.26 5.20 -4.28
N ARG A 150 -9.19 4.18 -3.41
CA ARG A 150 -10.07 3.02 -3.45
C ARG A 150 -10.62 2.71 -2.08
N LYS A 151 -11.95 2.69 -1.99
CA LYS A 151 -12.67 2.31 -0.78
C LYS A 151 -12.82 0.80 -0.72
N ILE A 152 -12.40 0.19 0.38
CA ILE A 152 -12.72 -1.19 0.71
C ILE A 152 -13.95 -1.20 1.61
N GLU A 153 -14.87 -2.12 1.34
CA GLU A 153 -16.13 -2.26 2.08
C GLU A 153 -15.91 -2.42 3.59
N PHE A 154 -16.82 -1.80 4.34
CA PHE A 154 -16.85 -1.88 5.79
C PHE A 154 -17.39 -3.25 6.22
N LYS A 155 -16.74 -3.86 7.20
CA LYS A 155 -17.10 -5.16 7.75
C LYS A 155 -17.44 -5.02 9.22
N LYS A 156 -18.53 -5.68 9.64
CA LYS A 156 -18.85 -5.86 11.05
C LYS A 156 -17.77 -6.68 11.75
N MET A 157 -17.51 -6.32 12.99
CA MET A 157 -16.53 -6.91 13.88
C MET A 157 -17.07 -7.05 15.29
N ASP A 158 -16.56 -8.05 16.01
CA ASP A 158 -16.93 -8.38 17.39
C ASP A 158 -15.90 -7.85 18.41
N HIS A 159 -15.04 -6.94 17.94
CA HIS A 159 -14.02 -6.29 18.75
C HIS A 159 -14.09 -4.77 18.60
N ARG A 160 -13.89 -4.05 19.70
CA ARG A 160 -13.65 -2.61 19.73
C ARG A 160 -12.18 -2.34 20.00
N PHE A 161 -11.60 -1.41 19.25
CA PHE A 161 -10.21 -0.99 19.40
C PHE A 161 -10.13 0.36 20.10
N THR A 162 -9.21 0.49 21.03
CA THR A 162 -8.85 1.78 21.64
C THR A 162 -7.34 1.96 21.58
N ILE A 163 -6.90 3.20 21.36
CA ILE A 163 -5.47 3.53 21.38
C ILE A 163 -5.11 3.85 22.83
N ILE A 164 -4.10 3.18 23.34
CA ILE A 164 -3.51 3.48 24.64
C ILE A 164 -2.54 4.64 24.41
N ASN A 165 -2.92 5.85 24.79
CA ASN A 165 -1.97 6.97 24.82
C ASN A 165 -0.98 6.71 25.95
N LYS A 166 0.30 6.52 25.61
CA LYS A 166 1.42 6.62 26.56
C LYS A 166 2.01 8.02 26.47
#